data_AF-A0A9D6V1R1-F1
#
_entry.id   AF-A0A9D6V1R1-F1
#
_cell.length_a   1.000
_cell.length_b   1.000
_cell.length_c   1.000
_cell.angle_alpha   90.00
_cell.angle_beta   90.00
_cell.angle_gamma   90.00
#
_symmetry.space_group_name_H-M   'P 1'
#
loop_
_entity.id
_entity.type
_entity.pdbx_description
1 polymer ?
#
loop_
_entity_poly.entity_id
_entity_poly.type
_entity_poly.pdbx_seq_one_letter_code
_entity_poly.pdbx_strand_id
1 'polypeptide(L)'
;TFWVAMKKKKWASLSPEIRATIEKVNEEWIEKTGKAWDQMDAEGIEFAKAKGHQFIQLNAQEDERWGKAVLPVRDQFVADSKKKGLPGEEALQFCLDWLNKNP
;
A
#
# COMPACT_ATOMS: atom_id res chain seq x y z
N THR A 1 4.97 -1.40 -0.24
CA THR A 1 4.59 -0.31 0.69
C THR A 1 5.59 0.80 0.60
N PHE A 2 5.12 2.05 0.60
CA PHE A 2 5.95 3.23 0.77
C PHE A 2 5.78 3.78 2.19
N TRP A 3 6.81 4.39 2.73
CA TRP A 3 6.74 5.11 4.00
C TRP A 3 7.54 6.41 3.91
N VAL A 4 7.03 7.45 4.56
CA VAL A 4 7.78 8.68 4.81
C VAL A 4 8.28 8.61 6.25
N ALA A 5 9.58 8.63 6.45
CA ALA A 5 10.19 8.40 7.77
C ALA A 5 11.14 9.53 8.17
N MET A 6 11.19 9.80 9.48
CA MET A 6 12.14 10.72 10.08
C MET A 6 13.17 9.98 10.94
N LYS A 7 14.43 10.42 10.87
CA LYS A 7 15.50 9.92 11.76
C LYS A 7 15.14 10.16 13.23
N LYS A 8 15.12 9.10 14.04
CA LYS A 8 14.76 9.15 15.48
C LYS A 8 15.52 10.21 16.28
N LYS A 9 16.84 10.31 16.11
CA LYS A 9 17.65 11.33 16.82
C LYS A 9 17.25 12.76 16.45
N LYS A 10 16.85 13.00 15.20
CA LYS A 10 16.41 14.31 14.76
C LYS A 10 15.02 14.61 15.30
N TRP A 11 14.11 13.65 15.26
CA TRP A 11 12.79 13.76 15.87
C TRP A 11 12.87 14.16 17.36
N ALA A 12 13.74 13.47 18.12
CA ALA A 12 13.94 13.74 19.55
C ALA A 12 14.52 15.12 19.85
N SER A 13 15.21 15.76 18.89
CA SER A 13 15.75 17.11 19.07
C SER A 13 14.74 18.23 18.77
N LEU A 14 13.53 17.91 18.31
CA LEU A 14 12.50 18.89 17.98
C LEU A 14 11.70 19.28 19.23
N SER A 15 11.27 20.55 19.30
CA SER A 15 10.38 21.01 20.36
C SER A 15 9.06 20.23 20.33
N PRO A 16 8.33 20.13 21.46
CA PRO A 16 7.01 19.50 21.49
C PRO A 16 6.03 20.09 20.46
N GLU A 17 6.05 21.41 20.28
CA GLU A 17 5.21 22.13 19.32
C GLU A 17 5.46 21.71 17.87
N ILE A 18 6.74 21.61 17.47
CA ILE A 18 7.10 21.18 16.12
C ILE A 18 6.70 19.72 15.90
N ARG A 19 6.89 18.85 16.91
CA ARG A 19 6.46 17.44 16.82
C ARG A 19 4.94 17.33 16.61
N ALA A 20 4.16 18.06 17.40
CA ALA A 20 2.71 18.08 17.26
C ALA A 20 2.26 18.60 15.88
N THR A 21 2.96 19.61 15.34
CA THR A 21 2.68 20.12 13.99
C THR A 21 2.95 19.06 12.92
N ILE A 22 4.08 18.34 13.02
CA ILE A 22 4.40 17.25 12.09
C ILE A 22 3.38 16.12 12.20
N GLU A 23 2.97 15.74 13.41
CA GLU A 23 1.94 14.72 13.61
C GLU A 23 0.61 15.11 12.95
N LYS A 24 0.17 16.35 13.12
CA LYS A 24 -1.03 16.87 12.44
C LYS A 24 -0.89 16.83 10.92
N VAL A 25 0.27 17.23 10.40
CA VAL A 25 0.56 17.14 8.96
C VAL A 25 0.51 15.69 8.49
N ASN A 26 1.06 14.75 9.26
CA ASN A 26 1.02 13.32 8.90
C ASN A 26 -0.43 12.81 8.80
N GLU A 27 -1.30 13.15 9.75
CA GLU A 27 -2.72 12.79 9.70
C GLU A 27 -3.41 13.28 8.43
N GLU A 28 -3.21 14.56 8.08
CA GLU A 28 -3.79 15.14 6.86
C GLU A 28 -3.24 14.51 5.57
N TRP A 29 -1.96 14.13 5.56
CA TRP A 29 -1.28 13.69 4.35
C TRP A 29 -1.42 12.19 4.05
N ILE A 30 -1.88 11.37 5.00
CA ILE A 30 -2.18 9.94 4.74
C ILE A 30 -3.17 9.81 3.57
N GLU A 31 -4.31 10.50 3.65
CA GLU A 31 -5.34 10.42 2.60
C GLU A 31 -4.93 11.17 1.33
N LYS A 32 -4.33 12.36 1.47
CA LYS A 32 -3.89 13.17 0.32
C LYS A 32 -2.86 12.44 -0.54
N THR A 33 -1.96 11.69 0.07
CA THR A 33 -0.94 10.94 -0.67
C THR A 33 -1.57 9.80 -1.48
N GLY A 34 -2.52 9.06 -0.91
CA GLY A 34 -3.26 8.02 -1.62
C GLY A 34 -3.98 8.58 -2.84
N LYS A 35 -4.75 9.66 -2.67
CA LYS A 35 -5.47 10.32 -3.78
C LYS A 35 -4.54 10.87 -4.85
N ALA A 36 -3.40 11.44 -4.45
CA ALA A 36 -2.42 11.94 -5.40
C ALA A 36 -1.85 10.80 -6.27
N TRP A 37 -1.64 9.61 -5.70
CA TRP A 37 -1.19 8.44 -6.45
C TRP A 37 -2.24 7.97 -7.46
N ASP A 38 -3.50 7.86 -7.06
CA ASP A 38 -4.59 7.49 -7.98
C ASP A 38 -4.71 8.49 -9.14
N GLN A 39 -4.55 9.79 -8.85
CA GLN A 39 -4.54 10.83 -9.87
C GLN A 39 -3.34 10.68 -10.82
N MET A 40 -2.14 10.42 -10.30
CA MET A 40 -0.94 10.21 -11.11
C MET A 40 -1.08 9.00 -12.02
N ASP A 41 -1.70 7.91 -11.55
CA ASP A 41 -1.98 6.73 -12.37
C ASP A 41 -2.96 7.05 -13.50
N ALA A 42 -4.04 7.80 -13.21
CA ALA A 42 -5.00 8.23 -14.22
C ALA A 42 -4.35 9.12 -15.30
N GLU A 43 -3.56 10.11 -14.88
CA GLU A 43 -2.81 10.99 -15.78
C GLU A 43 -1.79 10.20 -16.63
N GLY A 44 -1.11 9.22 -16.02
CA GLY A 44 -0.16 8.34 -16.70
C GLY A 44 -0.82 7.47 -17.77
N ILE A 45 -2.01 6.94 -17.48
CA ILE A 45 -2.81 6.17 -18.45
C ILE A 45 -3.19 7.04 -19.65
N GLU A 46 -3.70 8.26 -19.42
CA GLU A 46 -4.08 9.16 -20.51
C GLU A 46 -2.87 9.58 -21.36
N PHE A 47 -1.73 9.86 -20.71
CA PHE A 47 -0.48 10.12 -21.42
C PHE A 47 -0.06 8.94 -22.31
N ALA A 48 -0.12 7.72 -21.78
CA ALA A 48 0.22 6.52 -22.54
C ALA A 48 -0.75 6.28 -23.72
N LYS A 49 -2.05 6.46 -23.52
CA LYS A 49 -3.04 6.37 -24.61
C LYS A 49 -2.73 7.39 -25.72
N ALA A 50 -2.38 8.63 -25.37
CA ALA A 50 -2.00 9.66 -26.33
C ALA A 50 -0.74 9.30 -27.15
N LYS A 51 0.11 8.40 -26.64
CA LYS A 51 1.27 7.84 -27.35
C LYS A 51 0.95 6.57 -28.15
N GLY A 52 -0.30 6.15 -28.20
CA GLY A 52 -0.74 4.97 -28.96
C GLY A 52 -0.62 3.65 -28.20
N HIS A 53 -0.41 3.68 -26.89
CA HIS A 53 -0.41 2.45 -26.08
C HIS A 53 -1.83 1.87 -25.98
N GLN A 54 -1.92 0.54 -26.05
CA GLN A 54 -3.16 -0.20 -25.82
C GLN A 54 -3.27 -0.64 -24.36
N PHE A 55 -4.46 -0.48 -23.79
CA PHE A 55 -4.80 -0.97 -22.46
C PHE A 55 -5.81 -2.10 -22.60
N ILE A 56 -5.42 -3.30 -22.16
CA ILE A 56 -6.27 -4.49 -22.22
C ILE A 56 -6.86 -4.71 -20.83
N GLN A 57 -8.17 -4.56 -20.72
CA GLN A 57 -8.90 -4.88 -19.50
C GLN A 57 -9.21 -6.37 -19.48
N LEU A 58 -8.85 -7.05 -18.40
CA LEU A 58 -9.20 -8.46 -18.20
C LEU A 58 -10.71 -8.59 -17.98
N ASN A 59 -11.30 -9.63 -18.56
CA ASN A 59 -12.66 -10.03 -18.19
C ASN A 59 -12.65 -10.71 -16.81
N ALA A 60 -13.83 -10.85 -16.20
CA ALA A 60 -13.96 -11.40 -14.85
C ALA A 60 -13.40 -12.84 -14.71
N GLN A 61 -13.49 -13.66 -15.75
CA GLN A 61 -13.00 -15.04 -15.74
C GLN A 61 -11.47 -15.08 -15.71
N GLU A 62 -10.84 -14.24 -16.52
CA GLU A 62 -9.38 -14.08 -16.54
C GLU A 62 -8.88 -13.49 -15.22
N ASP A 63 -9.54 -12.44 -14.71
CA ASP A 63 -9.19 -11.80 -13.44
C ASP A 63 -9.24 -12.80 -12.26
N GLU A 64 -10.31 -13.59 -12.15
CA GLU A 64 -10.43 -14.62 -11.13
C GLU A 64 -9.37 -15.72 -11.29
N ARG A 65 -9.06 -16.13 -12.54
CA ARG A 65 -8.02 -17.13 -12.81
C ARG A 65 -6.66 -16.65 -12.32
N TRP A 66 -6.28 -15.40 -12.61
CA TRP A 66 -5.03 -14.81 -12.13
C TRP A 66 -5.03 -14.61 -10.62
N GLY A 67 -6.14 -14.15 -10.05
CA GLY A 67 -6.30 -13.99 -8.60
C GLY A 67 -6.08 -15.30 -7.83
N LYS A 68 -6.63 -16.43 -8.31
CA LYS A 68 -6.40 -17.75 -7.72
C LYS A 68 -4.95 -18.21 -7.87
N ALA A 69 -4.33 -17.96 -9.01
CA ALA A 69 -2.96 -18.39 -9.30
C ALA A 69 -1.93 -17.76 -8.35
N VAL A 70 -2.18 -16.56 -7.83
CA VAL A 70 -1.26 -15.85 -6.92
C VAL A 70 -1.50 -16.15 -5.43
N LEU A 71 -2.59 -16.84 -5.06
CA LEU A 71 -2.88 -17.17 -3.66
C LEU A 71 -1.74 -17.90 -2.92
N PRO A 72 -0.97 -18.82 -3.52
CA PRO A 72 0.14 -19.50 -2.83
C PRO A 72 1.24 -18.56 -2.30
N VAL A 73 1.33 -17.33 -2.82
CA VAL A 73 2.26 -16.32 -2.30
C VAL A 73 1.94 -15.97 -0.83
N ARG A 74 0.66 -16.08 -0.41
CA ARG A 74 0.24 -15.84 0.96
C ARG A 74 0.77 -16.92 1.92
N ASP A 75 0.67 -18.19 1.50
CA ASP A 75 1.19 -19.32 2.28
C ASP A 75 2.71 -19.23 2.43
N GLN A 76 3.40 -18.83 1.35
CA GLN A 76 4.84 -18.60 1.37
C GLN A 76 5.21 -17.46 2.34
N PHE A 77 4.48 -16.35 2.33
CA PHE A 77 4.67 -15.24 3.27
C PHE A 77 4.54 -15.69 4.73
N VAL A 78 3.52 -16.49 5.04
CA VAL A 78 3.29 -17.06 6.38
C VAL A 78 4.47 -17.94 6.79
N ALA A 79 4.86 -18.90 5.93
CA ALA A 79 5.96 -19.81 6.20
C ALA A 79 7.30 -19.06 6.44
N ASP A 80 7.60 -18.04 5.65
CA ASP A 80 8.82 -17.25 5.79
C ASP A 80 8.80 -16.33 7.01
N SER A 81 7.63 -15.85 7.40
CA SER A 81 7.45 -15.09 8.66
C SER A 81 7.70 -15.99 9.87
N LYS A 82 7.13 -17.21 9.85
CA LYS A 82 7.32 -18.20 10.92
C LYS A 82 8.78 -18.62 11.10
N LYS A 83 9.53 -18.82 10.00
CA LYS A 83 10.99 -19.08 10.06
C LYS A 83 11.77 -17.96 10.76
N LYS A 84 11.26 -16.73 10.71
CA LYS A 84 11.84 -15.55 11.38
C LYS A 84 11.31 -15.35 12.80
N GLY A 85 10.46 -16.24 13.31
CA GLY A 85 9.80 -16.10 14.61
C GLY A 85 8.76 -14.97 14.66
N LEU A 86 8.20 -14.61 13.51
CA LEU A 86 7.21 -13.53 13.39
C LEU A 86 5.78 -14.09 13.24
N PRO A 87 4.74 -13.35 13.70
CA PRO A 87 3.33 -13.74 13.61
C PRO A 87 2.77 -13.51 12.19
N GLY A 88 3.15 -14.38 11.26
CA GLY A 88 2.81 -14.24 9.83
C GLY A 88 1.32 -14.43 9.56
N GLU A 89 0.72 -15.43 10.19
CA GLU A 89 -0.70 -15.75 10.10
C GLU A 89 -1.57 -14.57 10.56
N GLU A 90 -1.25 -13.99 11.71
CA GLU A 90 -1.99 -12.86 12.28
C GLU A 90 -1.84 -11.60 11.43
N ALA A 91 -0.64 -11.33 10.91
CA ALA A 91 -0.40 -10.19 10.03
C ALA A 91 -1.18 -10.32 8.71
N LEU A 92 -1.22 -11.52 8.11
CA LEU A 92 -2.00 -11.77 6.91
C LEU A 92 -3.50 -11.60 7.17
N GLN A 93 -4.00 -12.19 8.26
CA GLN A 93 -5.42 -12.09 8.63
C GLN A 93 -5.84 -10.64 8.86
N PHE A 94 -5.02 -9.85 9.58
CA PHE A 94 -5.26 -8.44 9.79
C PHE A 94 -5.44 -7.67 8.47
N CYS A 95 -4.54 -7.89 7.51
CA CYS A 95 -4.62 -7.24 6.21
C CYS A 95 -5.89 -7.62 5.44
N LEU A 96 -6.25 -8.91 5.41
CA LEU A 96 -7.45 -9.38 4.72
C LEU A 96 -8.73 -8.82 5.35
N ASP A 97 -8.80 -8.82 6.69
CA ASP A 97 -9.94 -8.27 7.42
C ASP A 97 -10.09 -6.76 7.18
N TRP A 98 -8.97 -6.04 7.15
CA TRP A 98 -8.99 -4.60 6.90
C TRP A 98 -9.47 -4.29 5.48
N LEU A 99 -8.95 -4.98 4.46
CA LEU A 99 -9.35 -4.79 3.06
C LEU A 99 -10.84 -5.11 2.85
N ASN A 100 -11.34 -6.20 3.46
CA ASN A 100 -12.75 -6.56 3.34
C ASN A 100 -13.70 -5.53 4.00
N LYS A 101 -13.22 -4.79 5.01
CA LYS A 101 -14.00 -3.76 5.70
C LYS A 101 -13.91 -2.38 5.06
N ASN A 102 -12.91 -2.15 4.21
CA ASN A 102 -12.62 -0.86 3.57
C ASN A 102 -12.41 -1.07 2.06
N PRO A 103 -13.51 -1.34 1.31
CA PRO A 103 -13.44 -1.57 -0.14
C PRO A 103 -13.06 -0.32 -0.93
#